data_AF-A0A380A7X9-F1
#
_entry.id   AF-A0A380A7X9-F1
#
_cell.length_a   1.000
_cell.length_b   1.000
_cell.length_c   1.000
_cell.angle_alpha   90.00
_cell.angle_beta   90.00
_cell.angle_gamma   90.00
#
_symmetry.space_group_name_H-M   'P 1'
#
loop_
_entity.id
_entity.type
_entity.pdbx_description
1 polymer ?
#
loop_
_entity_poly.entity_id
_entity_poly.type
_entity_poly.pdbx_seq_one_letter_code
_entity_poly.pdbx_strand_id
1 'polypeptide(L)'
;MLSPAGKLFRLQALGLCVALSLGNPIALVYAADVIQFNTDVLDINDRKNIDLSQFTRSGYIMPGVYTMVVHVNKNDLPEQPVTFMAPENDPKGSEACLSPELVNQLGLKEKLLSTLNWTHGGRCLEASSLAGMEARGDLASSSLYLNIPQAYLEYSSENWDPPSRWDDGIPGLLFDYNVQCSNAKTSERRQQLQPERQRHRRRQSGRLASTRRLAG
;
A
#
# COMPACT_ATOMS: atom_id res chain seq x y z
N MET A 1 -96.31 0.99 18.16
CA MET A 1 -96.26 0.04 17.02
C MET A 1 -95.38 0.67 15.96
N LEU A 2 -94.09 0.32 15.98
CA LEU A 2 -93.37 -0.53 15.01
C LEU A 2 -92.84 0.24 13.79
N SER A 3 -91.51 0.21 13.65
CA SER A 3 -90.70 0.65 12.50
C SER A 3 -91.07 -0.12 11.21
N PRO A 4 -90.52 0.29 10.05
CA PRO A 4 -89.55 -0.63 9.47
C PRO A 4 -88.26 0.04 8.99
N ALA A 5 -87.18 -0.71 9.19
CA ALA A 5 -85.84 -0.47 8.73
C ALA A 5 -85.75 -0.52 7.19
N GLY A 6 -85.00 0.44 6.60
CA GLY A 6 -84.81 0.55 5.16
C GLY A 6 -83.36 0.86 4.77
N LYS A 7 -82.52 -0.18 4.78
CA LYS A 7 -81.28 -0.40 3.98
C LYS A 7 -80.35 0.82 3.72
N LEU A 8 -79.59 1.25 4.72
CA LEU A 8 -78.33 2.02 4.54
C LEU A 8 -77.09 1.15 4.24
N PHE A 9 -77.25 -0.18 4.29
CA PHE A 9 -76.15 -1.15 4.25
C PHE A 9 -75.51 -1.38 2.86
N ARG A 10 -76.09 -0.86 1.76
CA ARG A 10 -75.60 -1.12 0.38
C ARG A 10 -74.61 -0.10 -0.16
N LEU A 11 -74.64 1.15 0.32
CA LEU A 11 -73.78 2.22 -0.20
C LEU A 11 -72.36 2.17 0.37
N GLN A 12 -72.21 1.74 1.63
CA GLN A 12 -70.90 1.63 2.28
C GLN A 12 -70.06 0.47 1.73
N ALA A 13 -70.70 -0.65 1.37
CA ALA A 13 -70.01 -1.80 0.79
C ALA A 13 -69.43 -1.49 -0.60
N LEU A 14 -70.17 -0.74 -1.43
CA LEU A 14 -69.71 -0.31 -2.75
C LEU A 14 -68.53 0.68 -2.67
N GLY A 15 -68.57 1.63 -1.73
CA GLY A 15 -67.46 2.56 -1.49
C GLY A 15 -66.18 1.84 -1.05
N LEU A 16 -66.30 0.79 -0.22
CA LEU A 16 -65.18 -0.03 0.22
C LEU A 16 -64.54 -0.80 -0.95
N CYS A 17 -65.35 -1.38 -1.85
CA CYS A 17 -64.84 -2.10 -3.02
C CYS A 17 -64.14 -1.18 -4.02
N VAL A 18 -64.65 0.03 -4.23
CA VAL A 18 -64.02 1.03 -5.12
C VAL A 18 -62.69 1.51 -4.53
N ALA A 19 -62.62 1.77 -3.22
CA ALA A 19 -61.39 2.14 -2.53
C ALA A 19 -60.33 1.02 -2.59
N LEU A 20 -60.73 -0.25 -2.47
CA LEU A 20 -59.84 -1.42 -2.63
C LEU A 20 -59.32 -1.58 -4.07
N SER A 21 -60.11 -1.23 -5.08
CA SER A 21 -59.67 -1.31 -6.49
C SER A 21 -58.73 -0.17 -6.93
N LEU A 22 -58.81 0.99 -6.27
CA LEU A 22 -57.95 2.15 -6.52
C LEU A 22 -56.72 2.19 -5.61
N GLY A 23 -56.71 1.38 -4.54
CA GLY A 23 -55.54 1.15 -3.71
C GLY A 23 -54.50 0.35 -4.47
N ASN A 24 -53.64 1.04 -5.21
CA ASN A 24 -52.46 0.45 -5.84
C ASN A 24 -51.69 -0.31 -4.75
N PRO A 25 -51.54 -1.66 -4.83
CA PRO A 25 -50.70 -2.37 -3.88
C PRO A 25 -49.30 -1.78 -4.05
N ILE A 26 -48.80 -1.15 -3.00
CA ILE A 26 -47.43 -0.67 -2.95
C ILE A 26 -46.58 -1.94 -3.02
N ALA A 27 -46.18 -2.32 -4.24
CA ALA A 27 -45.28 -3.42 -4.46
C ALA A 27 -43.98 -3.03 -3.80
N LEU A 28 -43.70 -3.66 -2.65
CA LEU A 28 -42.42 -3.56 -1.98
C LEU A 28 -41.40 -4.26 -2.88
N VAL A 29 -40.79 -3.51 -3.79
CA VAL A 29 -39.73 -4.02 -4.66
C VAL A 29 -38.50 -4.22 -3.80
N TYR A 30 -38.15 -5.47 -3.55
CA TYR A 30 -36.83 -5.83 -3.04
C TYR A 30 -35.88 -5.90 -4.23
N ALA A 31 -34.86 -5.05 -4.22
CA ALA A 31 -33.72 -5.25 -5.10
C ALA A 31 -33.07 -6.58 -4.73
N ALA A 32 -33.05 -7.53 -5.67
CA ALA A 32 -32.30 -8.77 -5.49
C ALA A 32 -30.81 -8.43 -5.55
N ASP A 33 -30.09 -8.64 -4.44
CA ASP A 33 -28.66 -8.30 -4.27
C ASP A 33 -27.71 -9.28 -4.97
N VAL A 34 -28.15 -9.88 -6.08
CA VAL A 34 -27.46 -10.98 -6.77
C VAL A 34 -27.34 -10.65 -8.25
N ILE A 35 -26.12 -10.28 -8.66
CA ILE A 35 -25.69 -10.08 -10.05
C ILE A 35 -25.69 -11.42 -10.82
N GLN A 36 -26.53 -11.55 -11.84
CA GLN A 36 -26.60 -12.76 -12.67
C GLN A 36 -25.78 -12.62 -13.95
N PHE A 37 -24.83 -13.52 -14.17
CA PHE A 37 -24.02 -13.58 -15.39
C PHE A 37 -24.67 -14.46 -16.47
N ASN A 38 -24.54 -14.08 -17.74
CA ASN A 38 -24.99 -14.89 -18.87
C ASN A 38 -23.95 -16.00 -19.15
N THR A 39 -24.37 -17.27 -19.04
CA THR A 39 -23.52 -18.44 -19.26
C THR A 39 -23.35 -18.80 -20.74
N ASP A 40 -24.12 -18.21 -21.64
CA ASP A 40 -24.10 -18.55 -23.08
C ASP A 40 -22.86 -18.05 -23.81
N VAL A 41 -22.11 -17.13 -23.19
CA VAL A 41 -20.85 -16.57 -23.72
C VAL A 41 -19.64 -17.43 -23.35
N LEU A 42 -19.78 -18.36 -22.41
CA LEU A 42 -18.70 -19.26 -21.99
C LEU A 42 -18.58 -20.47 -22.92
N ASP A 43 -17.36 -20.99 -23.08
CA ASP A 43 -17.08 -22.17 -23.92
C ASP A 43 -17.90 -23.37 -23.45
N ILE A 44 -18.46 -24.11 -24.41
CA ILE A 44 -19.51 -25.11 -24.28
C ILE A 44 -19.03 -26.33 -23.47
N ASN A 45 -17.72 -26.57 -23.47
CA ASN A 45 -17.07 -27.68 -22.77
C ASN A 45 -17.01 -27.46 -21.24
N ASP A 46 -16.98 -26.21 -20.78
CA ASP A 46 -16.81 -25.87 -19.36
C ASP A 46 -18.11 -25.48 -18.65
N ARG A 47 -19.22 -25.30 -19.39
CA ARG A 47 -20.52 -24.84 -18.85
C ARG A 47 -21.12 -25.72 -17.75
N LYS A 48 -20.77 -27.00 -17.69
CA LYS A 48 -21.31 -27.94 -16.70
C LYS A 48 -20.46 -28.07 -15.44
N ASN A 49 -19.23 -27.54 -15.44
CA ASN A 49 -18.26 -27.72 -14.36
C ASN A 49 -17.89 -26.43 -13.63
N ILE A 50 -18.36 -25.26 -14.10
CA ILE A 50 -18.05 -23.97 -13.48
C ILE A 50 -19.29 -23.43 -12.77
N ASP A 51 -19.24 -23.35 -11.44
CA ASP A 51 -20.23 -22.60 -10.65
C ASP A 51 -19.86 -21.10 -10.67
N LEU A 52 -20.66 -20.29 -11.37
CA LEU A 52 -20.47 -18.85 -11.42
C LEU A 52 -21.19 -18.10 -10.31
N SER A 53 -22.03 -18.78 -9.53
CA SER A 53 -22.81 -18.17 -8.45
C SER A 53 -21.90 -17.57 -7.36
N GLN A 54 -20.67 -18.05 -7.25
CA GLN A 54 -19.65 -17.51 -6.37
C GLN A 54 -19.13 -16.13 -6.81
N PHE A 55 -19.10 -15.83 -8.12
CA PHE A 55 -18.62 -14.54 -8.66
C PHE A 55 -19.72 -13.47 -8.73
N THR A 56 -20.95 -13.84 -8.42
CA THR A 56 -22.09 -12.91 -8.31
C THR A 56 -21.90 -11.86 -7.21
N ARG A 57 -21.06 -12.14 -6.21
CA ARG A 57 -20.79 -11.22 -5.10
C ARG A 57 -19.65 -10.26 -5.46
N SER A 58 -19.86 -8.97 -5.19
CA SER A 58 -18.80 -7.98 -5.38
C SER A 58 -17.61 -8.28 -4.48
N GLY A 59 -16.39 -8.26 -5.04
CA GLY A 59 -15.17 -8.48 -4.26
C GLY A 59 -14.93 -9.92 -3.83
N TYR A 60 -15.66 -10.90 -4.39
CA TYR A 60 -15.35 -12.31 -4.15
C TYR A 60 -14.04 -12.71 -4.83
N ILE A 61 -13.16 -13.34 -4.06
CA ILE A 61 -11.88 -13.88 -4.50
C ILE A 61 -11.87 -15.37 -4.16
N MET A 62 -11.50 -16.21 -5.11
CA MET A 62 -11.45 -17.66 -4.87
C MET A 62 -10.38 -17.99 -3.81
N PRO A 63 -10.60 -18.97 -2.92
CA PRO A 63 -9.57 -19.40 -2.00
C PRO A 63 -8.28 -19.82 -2.72
N GLY A 64 -7.15 -19.28 -2.30
CA GLY A 64 -5.87 -19.45 -2.99
C GLY A 64 -4.81 -18.47 -2.52
N VAL A 65 -3.63 -18.55 -3.10
CA VAL A 65 -2.51 -17.63 -2.81
C VAL A 65 -2.32 -16.71 -4.02
N TYR A 66 -2.35 -15.40 -3.76
CA TYR A 66 -2.23 -14.36 -4.78
C TYR A 66 -1.10 -13.42 -4.42
N THR A 67 -0.22 -13.12 -5.36
CA THR A 67 0.80 -12.09 -5.17
C THR A 67 0.13 -10.73 -5.33
N MET A 68 0.15 -9.91 -4.28
CA MET A 68 -0.54 -8.62 -4.25
C MET A 68 0.33 -7.53 -3.63
N VAL A 69 0.17 -6.30 -4.11
CA VAL A 69 0.69 -5.10 -3.44
C VAL A 69 -0.25 -4.77 -2.29
N VAL A 70 0.29 -4.62 -1.08
CA VAL A 70 -0.52 -4.35 0.11
C VAL A 70 -0.51 -2.86 0.42
N HIS A 71 -1.65 -2.21 0.24
CA HIS A 71 -1.87 -0.81 0.56
C HIS A 71 -2.44 -0.68 1.97
N VAL A 72 -1.69 -0.07 2.88
CA VAL A 72 -2.12 0.22 4.26
C VAL A 72 -2.42 1.70 4.37
N ASN A 73 -3.70 2.06 4.39
CA ASN A 73 -4.19 3.44 4.31
C ASN A 73 -3.63 4.19 3.09
N LYS A 74 -2.54 4.96 3.25
CA LYS A 74 -1.87 5.73 2.18
C LYS A 74 -0.44 5.24 1.89
N ASN A 75 -0.01 4.18 2.56
CA ASN A 75 1.33 3.65 2.48
C ASN A 75 1.31 2.29 1.77
N ASP A 76 2.27 2.07 0.90
CA ASP A 76 2.36 0.84 0.12
C ASP A 76 3.45 -0.05 0.70
N LEU A 77 3.12 -1.31 0.95
CA LEU A 77 4.09 -2.35 1.27
C LEU A 77 4.53 -3.06 -0.03
N PRO A 78 5.71 -3.71 -0.01
CA PRO A 78 6.16 -4.52 -1.13
C PRO A 78 5.15 -5.59 -1.54
N GLU A 79 5.22 -5.98 -2.81
CA GLU A 79 4.42 -7.07 -3.36
C GLU A 79 4.77 -8.39 -2.65
N GLN A 80 3.76 -9.08 -2.13
CA GLN A 80 3.95 -10.31 -1.35
C GLN A 80 2.75 -11.27 -1.49
N PRO A 81 2.95 -12.57 -1.21
CA PRO A 81 1.86 -13.54 -1.29
C PRO A 81 0.83 -13.33 -0.17
N VAL A 82 -0.44 -13.16 -0.56
CA VAL A 82 -1.60 -13.07 0.33
C VAL A 82 -2.48 -14.29 0.10
N THR A 83 -2.87 -14.96 1.18
CA THR A 83 -3.77 -16.11 1.11
C THR A 83 -5.21 -15.65 1.29
N PHE A 84 -6.11 -16.02 0.38
CA PHE A 84 -7.55 -15.81 0.52
C PHE A 84 -8.23 -17.11 0.93
N MET A 85 -9.18 -17.01 1.86
CA MET A 85 -9.94 -18.15 2.38
C MET A 85 -11.41 -17.77 2.60
N ALA A 86 -12.28 -18.77 2.65
CA ALA A 86 -13.67 -18.53 3.03
C ALA A 86 -13.75 -18.32 4.56
N PRO A 87 -14.39 -17.22 5.03
CA PRO A 87 -14.54 -16.97 6.45
C PRO A 87 -15.44 -18.04 7.10
N GLU A 88 -15.16 -18.38 8.36
CA GLU A 88 -15.94 -19.40 9.10
C GLU A 88 -17.44 -19.03 9.21
N ASN A 89 -17.73 -17.73 9.26
CA ASN A 89 -19.09 -17.19 9.39
C ASN A 89 -19.86 -17.14 8.06
N ASP A 90 -19.18 -17.13 6.92
CA ASP A 90 -19.81 -17.11 5.59
C ASP A 90 -19.01 -17.98 4.59
N PRO A 91 -19.40 -19.25 4.40
CA PRO A 91 -18.71 -20.16 3.48
C PRO A 91 -18.70 -19.71 2.01
N LYS A 92 -19.55 -18.74 1.64
CA LYS A 92 -19.61 -18.14 0.30
C LYS A 92 -18.87 -16.80 0.23
N GLY A 93 -18.28 -16.37 1.32
CA GLY A 93 -17.46 -15.16 1.42
C GLY A 93 -16.02 -15.42 0.98
N SER A 94 -15.25 -14.35 0.95
CA SER A 94 -13.81 -14.38 0.73
C SER A 94 -13.16 -13.36 1.64
N GLU A 95 -12.14 -13.78 2.38
CA GLU A 95 -11.39 -12.96 3.31
C GLU A 95 -9.89 -13.14 3.08
N ALA A 96 -9.15 -12.04 3.15
CA ALA A 96 -7.70 -12.05 3.10
C ALA A 96 -7.14 -12.48 4.47
N CYS A 97 -6.38 -13.56 4.51
CA CYS A 97 -5.64 -13.98 5.70
C CYS A 97 -4.41 -13.07 5.87
N LEU A 98 -4.44 -12.25 6.91
CA LEU A 98 -3.30 -11.43 7.30
C LEU A 98 -2.37 -12.29 8.17
N SER A 99 -1.24 -12.71 7.59
CA SER A 99 -0.26 -13.54 8.30
C SER A 99 0.48 -12.74 9.38
N PRO A 100 1.06 -13.40 10.40
CA PRO A 100 1.86 -12.72 11.42
C PRO A 100 2.96 -11.83 10.84
N GLU A 101 3.62 -12.30 9.78
CA GLU A 101 4.67 -11.56 9.08
C GLU A 101 4.12 -10.28 8.45
N LEU A 102 2.98 -10.36 7.76
CA LEU A 102 2.32 -9.20 7.18
C LEU A 102 1.85 -8.23 8.28
N VAL A 103 1.26 -8.74 9.36
CA VAL A 103 0.78 -7.92 10.48
C VAL A 103 1.90 -7.10 11.13
N ASN A 104 3.10 -7.68 11.26
CA ASN A 104 4.27 -6.97 11.77
C ASN A 104 4.69 -5.79 10.86
N GLN A 105 4.47 -5.89 9.54
CA GLN A 105 4.78 -4.81 8.60
C GLN A 105 3.71 -3.70 8.56
N LEU A 106 2.51 -3.93 9.12
CA LEU A 106 1.42 -2.94 9.13
C LEU A 106 1.78 -1.70 9.96
N GLY A 107 2.71 -1.83 10.92
CA GLY A 107 3.08 -0.75 11.83
C GLY A 107 2.05 -0.52 12.93
N LEU A 108 1.54 -1.60 13.53
CA LEU A 108 0.66 -1.52 14.69
C LEU A 108 1.48 -1.20 15.95
N LYS A 109 0.90 -0.43 16.88
CA LYS A 109 1.53 -0.17 18.19
C LYS A 109 1.78 -1.48 18.93
N GLU A 110 2.98 -1.63 19.51
CA GLU A 110 3.38 -2.85 20.24
C GLU A 110 2.37 -3.32 21.30
N LYS A 111 1.73 -2.38 22.01
CA LYS A 111 0.72 -2.70 23.03
C LYS A 111 -0.45 -3.51 22.46
N LEU A 112 -0.82 -3.26 21.21
CA LEU A 112 -1.94 -3.93 20.54
C LEU A 112 -1.58 -5.32 20.03
N LEU A 113 -0.32 -5.55 19.64
CA LEU A 113 0.14 -6.85 19.15
C LEU A 113 -0.16 -7.98 20.13
N SER A 114 -0.07 -7.70 21.44
CA SER A 114 -0.41 -8.65 22.51
C SER A 114 -1.90 -8.95 22.69
N THR A 115 -2.77 -8.09 22.15
CA THR A 115 -4.24 -8.19 22.25
C THR A 115 -4.88 -8.79 21.00
N LEU A 116 -4.08 -9.03 19.95
CA LEU A 116 -4.57 -9.60 18.70
C LEU A 116 -5.00 -11.05 18.88
N ASN A 117 -6.15 -11.39 18.30
CA ASN A 117 -6.63 -12.76 18.22
C ASN A 117 -6.21 -13.37 16.89
N TRP A 118 -5.82 -14.65 16.95
CA TRP A 118 -5.37 -15.39 15.78
C TRP A 118 -6.25 -16.59 15.51
N THR A 119 -6.63 -16.78 14.26
CA THR A 119 -7.42 -17.92 13.78
C THR A 119 -6.53 -18.92 13.02
N HIS A 120 -7.12 -20.06 12.63
CA HIS A 120 -6.47 -21.11 11.85
C HIS A 120 -5.13 -21.62 12.44
N GLY A 121 -5.04 -21.67 13.77
CA GLY A 121 -3.86 -22.14 14.49
C GLY A 121 -2.73 -21.11 14.57
N GLY A 122 -3.05 -19.81 14.60
CA GLY A 122 -2.04 -18.75 14.73
C GLY A 122 -1.56 -18.17 13.41
N ARG A 123 -2.22 -18.48 12.30
CA ARG A 123 -1.74 -18.14 10.93
C ARG A 123 -2.42 -16.95 10.31
N CYS A 124 -3.61 -16.58 10.77
CA CYS A 124 -4.37 -15.45 10.25
C CYS A 124 -4.81 -14.57 11.40
N LEU A 125 -4.70 -13.26 11.22
CA LEU A 125 -5.30 -12.30 12.13
C LEU A 125 -6.82 -12.36 12.05
N GLU A 126 -7.50 -12.37 13.19
CA GLU A 126 -8.94 -12.19 13.23
C GLU A 126 -9.25 -10.70 13.03
N ALA A 127 -9.90 -10.32 11.91
CA ALA A 127 -10.21 -8.91 11.62
C ALA A 127 -11.06 -8.23 12.72
N SER A 128 -11.91 -9.00 13.42
CA SER A 128 -12.72 -8.54 14.56
C SER A 128 -11.88 -8.05 15.75
N SER A 129 -10.62 -8.49 15.86
CA SER A 129 -9.71 -8.08 16.94
C SER A 129 -9.31 -6.60 16.86
N LEU A 130 -9.36 -6.01 15.67
CA LEU A 130 -9.11 -4.59 15.43
C LEU A 130 -10.41 -3.91 14.97
N ALA A 131 -11.13 -3.32 15.93
CA ALA A 131 -12.41 -2.69 15.66
C ALA A 131 -12.30 -1.58 14.59
N GLY A 132 -13.06 -1.69 13.52
CA GLY A 132 -13.06 -0.73 12.41
C GLY A 132 -11.92 -0.91 11.40
N MET A 133 -11.18 -2.03 11.48
CA MET A 133 -10.31 -2.46 10.39
C MET A 133 -11.15 -3.04 9.24
N GLU A 134 -10.81 -2.67 8.01
CA GLU A 134 -11.40 -3.26 6.80
C GLU A 134 -10.29 -3.78 5.88
N ALA A 135 -10.49 -4.96 5.31
CA ALA A 135 -9.60 -5.55 4.32
C ALA A 135 -10.38 -5.83 3.04
N ARG A 136 -9.88 -5.31 1.91
CA ARG A 136 -10.48 -5.47 0.60
C ARG A 136 -9.43 -5.88 -0.42
N GLY A 137 -9.55 -7.09 -0.96
CA GLY A 137 -8.77 -7.51 -2.11
C GLY A 137 -9.37 -7.02 -3.42
N ASP A 138 -8.52 -6.66 -4.37
CA ASP A 138 -8.86 -6.35 -5.74
C ASP A 138 -7.96 -7.16 -6.69
N LEU A 139 -8.54 -8.15 -7.36
CA LEU A 139 -7.81 -8.98 -8.33
C LEU A 139 -7.48 -8.23 -9.62
N ALA A 140 -8.23 -7.19 -9.98
CA ALA A 140 -8.02 -6.48 -11.24
C ALA A 140 -6.72 -5.66 -11.20
N SER A 141 -6.37 -5.12 -10.03
CA SER A 141 -5.12 -4.38 -9.80
C SER A 141 -4.04 -5.18 -9.07
N SER A 142 -4.31 -6.44 -8.70
CA SER A 142 -3.45 -7.25 -7.82
C SER A 142 -3.10 -6.51 -6.53
N SER A 143 -4.10 -5.92 -5.88
CA SER A 143 -3.92 -5.08 -4.70
C SER A 143 -4.75 -5.57 -3.52
N LEU A 144 -4.16 -5.51 -2.32
CA LEU A 144 -4.89 -5.65 -1.06
C LEU A 144 -4.95 -4.29 -0.38
N TYR A 145 -6.15 -3.75 -0.21
CA TYR A 145 -6.39 -2.50 0.51
C TYR A 145 -6.76 -2.81 1.97
N LEU A 146 -5.96 -2.30 2.90
CA LEU A 146 -6.16 -2.39 4.33
C LEU A 146 -6.42 -0.98 4.86
N ASN A 147 -7.64 -0.78 5.39
CA ASN A 147 -8.02 0.44 6.07
C ASN A 147 -7.96 0.19 7.58
N ILE A 148 -7.00 0.80 8.26
CA ILE A 148 -6.74 0.57 9.69
C ILE A 148 -6.90 1.91 10.43
N PRO A 149 -7.68 1.96 11.52
CA PRO A 149 -7.81 3.16 12.33
C PRO A 149 -6.46 3.69 12.82
N GLN A 150 -6.21 4.99 12.63
CA GLN A 150 -4.94 5.63 13.00
C GLN A 150 -4.63 5.54 14.51
N ALA A 151 -5.64 5.29 15.35
CA ALA A 151 -5.45 5.04 16.77
C ALA A 151 -4.57 3.80 17.05
N TYR A 152 -4.54 2.84 16.14
CA TYR A 152 -3.82 1.58 16.27
C TYR A 152 -2.45 1.57 15.62
N LEU A 153 -2.25 2.46 14.65
CA LEU A 153 -0.98 2.57 13.92
C LEU A 153 0.04 3.39 14.69
N GLU A 154 1.30 3.02 14.51
CA GLU A 154 2.43 3.85 14.89
C GLU A 154 2.53 5.09 14.00
N TYR A 155 3.28 6.07 14.47
CA TYR A 155 3.50 7.29 13.71
C TYR A 155 4.26 6.97 12.42
N SER A 156 3.67 7.35 11.28
CA SER A 156 4.29 7.31 9.95
C SER A 156 4.06 8.65 9.25
N SER A 157 5.02 9.06 8.43
CA SER A 157 4.93 10.27 7.60
C SER A 157 5.71 10.06 6.31
N GLU A 158 5.58 10.96 5.32
CA GLU A 158 6.31 10.84 4.04
C GLU A 158 7.83 10.67 4.19
N ASN A 159 8.41 11.18 5.29
CA ASN A 159 9.85 11.08 5.56
C ASN A 159 10.18 10.21 6.79
N TRP A 160 9.24 9.38 7.25
CA TRP A 160 9.44 8.53 8.43
C TRP A 160 8.62 7.23 8.34
N ASP A 161 9.33 6.11 8.35
CA ASP A 161 8.73 4.78 8.48
C ASP A 161 8.94 4.20 9.89
N PRO A 162 7.93 3.52 10.47
CA PRO A 162 8.03 2.90 11.77
C PRO A 162 9.09 1.77 11.77
N PRO A 163 9.72 1.49 12.92
CA PRO A 163 10.76 0.46 13.04
C PRO A 163 10.31 -0.94 12.59
N SER A 164 9.01 -1.24 12.68
CA SER A 164 8.46 -2.54 12.28
C SER A 164 8.57 -2.82 10.78
N ARG A 165 8.88 -1.80 9.95
CA ARG A 165 9.11 -1.92 8.50
C ARG A 165 10.57 -2.01 8.12
N TRP A 166 11.49 -1.92 9.09
CA TRP A 166 12.91 -1.93 8.79
C TRP A 166 13.37 -3.37 8.50
N ASP A 167 14.14 -3.53 7.44
CA ASP A 167 14.81 -4.78 7.12
C ASP A 167 16.15 -4.83 7.87
N ASP A 168 16.38 -5.91 8.63
CA ASP A 168 17.66 -6.18 9.29
C ASP A 168 18.79 -6.47 8.28
N GLY A 169 18.41 -6.71 7.02
CA GLY A 169 19.31 -6.97 5.92
C GLY A 169 19.88 -8.38 5.97
N ILE A 170 20.85 -8.62 5.10
CA ILE A 170 21.49 -9.93 4.96
C ILE A 170 22.81 -9.90 5.73
N PRO A 171 23.06 -10.86 6.66
CA PRO A 171 24.31 -10.91 7.41
C PRO A 171 25.49 -11.12 6.45
N GLY A 172 26.51 -10.27 6.55
CA GLY A 172 27.67 -10.29 5.66
C GLY A 172 28.92 -9.66 6.26
N LEU A 173 30.05 -9.90 5.62
CA LEU A 173 31.35 -9.32 5.98
C LEU A 173 31.89 -8.50 4.80
N LEU A 174 32.16 -7.21 5.04
CA LEU A 174 32.67 -6.28 4.04
C LEU A 174 34.04 -5.74 4.49
N PHE A 175 35.02 -5.76 3.58
CA PHE A 175 36.34 -5.15 3.79
C PHE A 175 36.64 -4.19 2.64
N ASP A 176 36.88 -2.92 2.97
CA ASP A 176 37.23 -1.87 2.03
C ASP A 176 38.62 -1.32 2.34
N TYR A 177 39.43 -1.08 1.29
CA TYR A 177 40.78 -0.51 1.43
C TYR A 177 41.02 0.57 0.37
N ASN A 178 41.38 1.77 0.83
CA ASN A 178 41.72 2.91 -0.03
C ASN A 178 43.18 3.34 0.17
N VAL A 179 43.94 3.40 -0.93
CA VAL A 179 45.28 4.01 -0.97
C VAL A 179 45.31 5.13 -1.98
N GLN A 180 45.44 6.35 -1.48
CA GLN A 180 45.75 7.53 -2.28
C GLN A 180 47.22 7.92 -2.10
N CYS A 181 48.02 7.73 -3.14
CA CYS A 181 49.40 8.23 -3.20
C CYS A 181 49.46 9.47 -4.12
N SER A 182 49.84 10.62 -3.57
CA SER A 182 50.14 11.82 -4.34
C SER A 182 51.59 12.24 -4.11
N ASN A 183 52.30 12.54 -5.19
CA ASN A 183 53.68 13.01 -5.15
C ASN A 183 53.74 14.39 -5.80
N ALA A 184 53.74 15.45 -4.99
CA ALA A 184 53.99 16.82 -5.46
C ALA A 184 55.45 17.19 -5.18
N LYS A 185 56.30 17.18 -6.21
CA LYS A 185 57.65 17.74 -6.13
C LYS A 185 57.61 19.22 -6.50
N THR A 186 57.58 20.10 -5.52
CA THR A 186 57.96 21.50 -5.74
C THR A 186 59.47 21.58 -5.85
N SER A 187 59.99 21.89 -7.04
CA SER A 187 61.42 22.11 -7.23
C SER A 187 61.83 23.45 -6.60
N GLU A 188 62.60 23.41 -5.51
CA GLU A 188 63.26 24.58 -4.91
C GLU A 188 64.32 25.23 -5.82
N ARG A 189 64.59 24.61 -6.99
CA ARG A 189 65.51 25.14 -8.00
C ARG A 189 65.08 26.53 -8.53
N ARG A 190 63.84 26.97 -8.35
CA ARG A 190 63.42 28.35 -8.66
C ARG A 190 63.80 29.40 -7.62
N GLN A 191 64.02 29.05 -6.35
CA GLN A 191 64.36 30.04 -5.32
C GLN A 191 65.86 30.34 -5.24
N GLN A 192 66.73 29.39 -5.60
CA GLN A 192 68.19 29.56 -5.51
C GLN A 192 68.87 30.03 -6.81
N LEU A 193 68.28 29.78 -7.99
CA LEU A 193 68.82 30.30 -9.27
C LEU A 193 68.55 31.81 -9.50
N GLN A 194 67.60 32.41 -8.78
CA GLN A 194 67.31 33.84 -8.90
C GLN A 194 68.38 34.76 -8.26
N PRO A 195 68.88 34.53 -7.03
CA PRO A 195 69.91 35.40 -6.45
C PRO A 195 71.29 35.29 -7.13
N GLU A 196 71.69 34.10 -7.58
CA GLU A 196 72.99 33.85 -8.25
C GLU A 196 73.07 34.51 -9.65
N ARG A 197 72.02 34.38 -10.47
CA ARG A 197 71.97 35.04 -11.79
C ARG A 197 71.98 36.57 -11.68
N GLN A 198 71.36 37.13 -10.64
CA GLN A 198 71.38 38.58 -10.39
C GLN A 198 72.75 39.08 -9.90
N ARG A 199 73.47 38.30 -9.05
CA ARG A 199 74.86 38.63 -8.64
C ARG A 199 75.82 38.65 -9.82
N HIS A 200 75.74 37.68 -10.72
CA HIS A 200 76.60 37.63 -11.92
C HIS A 200 76.33 38.80 -12.87
N ARG A 201 75.06 39.17 -13.11
CA ARG A 201 74.72 40.35 -13.91
C ARG A 201 75.23 41.66 -13.30
N ARG A 202 75.13 41.84 -11.97
CA ARG A 202 75.67 43.03 -11.29
C ARG A 202 77.20 43.10 -11.37
N ARG A 203 77.91 41.98 -11.24
CA ARG A 203 79.38 41.93 -11.39
C ARG A 203 79.85 42.25 -12.81
N GLN A 204 79.15 41.76 -13.84
CA GLN A 204 79.47 42.09 -15.23
C GLN A 204 79.17 43.56 -15.54
N SER A 205 78.02 44.08 -15.11
CA SER A 205 77.65 45.49 -15.30
C SER A 205 78.63 46.45 -14.59
N GLY A 206 79.07 46.12 -13.37
CA GLY A 206 80.07 46.91 -12.63
C GLY A 206 81.45 46.91 -13.28
N ARG A 207 81.90 45.79 -13.87
CA ARG A 207 83.16 45.73 -14.63
C ARG A 207 83.11 46.55 -15.91
N LEU A 208 81.98 46.50 -16.64
CA LEU A 208 81.76 47.30 -17.85
C LEU A 208 81.65 48.81 -17.57
N ALA A 209 81.11 49.21 -16.42
CA ALA A 209 81.07 50.62 -16.01
C ALA A 209 82.46 51.14 -15.55
N SER A 210 83.27 50.29 -14.91
CA SER A 210 84.62 50.65 -14.47
C SER A 210 85.60 50.79 -15.63
N THR A 211 85.51 49.95 -16.67
CA THR A 211 86.35 50.09 -17.87
C THR A 211 85.96 51.29 -18.74
N ARG A 212 84.75 51.84 -18.59
CA ARG A 212 84.30 53.03 -19.32
C ARG A 212 84.69 54.37 -18.66
N ARG A 213 85.09 54.38 -17.37
CA ARG A 213 85.60 55.59 -16.66
C ARG A 213 87.10 55.80 -16.78
N LEU A 214 87.84 54.81 -17.28
CA LEU A 214 89.28 54.92 -17.54
C LEU A 214 89.59 55.33 -18.99
N ALA A 215 88.55 55.59 -19.79
CA ALA A 215 88.63 55.95 -21.20
C ALA A 215 87.95 57.30 -21.51
N GLY A 216 87.76 58.18 -20.51
CA GLY A 216 87.16 59.50 -20.66
C GLY A 216 87.38 60.39 -19.46
#